data_AF-A0A4S8LB88-F1
#
_entry.id   AF-A0A4S8LB88-F1
#
_cell.length_a   1.000
_cell.length_b   1.000
_cell.length_c   1.000
_cell.angle_alpha   90.00
_cell.angle_beta   90.00
_cell.angle_gamma   90.00
#
_symmetry.space_group_name_H-M   'P 1'
#
loop_
_entity.id
_entity.type
_entity.pdbx_description
1 polymer ?
#
loop_
_entity_poly.entity_id
_entity_poly.type
_entity_poly.pdbx_seq_one_letter_code
_entity_poly.pdbx_strand_id
1 'polypeptide(L)'
;VCSRHNMELEGIPKARKHGWPTLIQWEELPDRVQKMEKELNDLVNNPRIRNLSEFWNRITGQIAEKGSLSAVFSSKNQFASFDRALTGYYGSLGYGIIYSKLLQLFPPNNNTNANISPLDMNMFLIWVLVPETAVRLIIEDQQLSGPDRMAIAVNILDESSQYGMAMFPE
;
A
#
# COMPACT_ATOMS: atom_id res chain seq x y z
N VAL A 1 -26.65 4.40 13.95
CA VAL A 1 -26.71 4.42 12.48
C VAL A 1 -25.60 3.49 11.97
N CYS A 2 -25.93 2.53 11.11
CA CYS A 2 -25.00 1.46 10.69
C CYS A 2 -23.90 2.03 9.77
N SER A 3 -22.66 1.55 9.89
CA SER A 3 -21.50 2.03 9.11
C SER A 3 -21.73 2.05 7.59
N ARG A 4 -22.53 1.09 7.09
CA ARG A 4 -22.94 1.00 5.68
C ARG A 4 -23.83 2.17 5.23
N HIS A 5 -24.70 2.67 6.10
CA HIS A 5 -25.63 3.75 5.77
C HIS A 5 -24.92 5.11 5.69
N ASN A 6 -23.95 5.37 6.57
CA ASN A 6 -23.08 6.56 6.47
C ASN A 6 -22.23 6.51 5.19
N MET A 7 -21.83 5.32 4.76
CA MET A 7 -21.06 5.15 3.56
C MET A 7 -21.85 5.46 2.28
N GLU A 8 -23.06 4.94 2.18
CA GLU A 8 -23.93 5.19 1.02
C GLU A 8 -24.32 6.68 0.93
N LEU A 9 -24.46 7.37 2.07
CA LEU A 9 -24.84 8.77 2.13
C LEU A 9 -23.69 9.76 1.94
N GLU A 10 -22.48 9.47 2.45
CA GLU A 10 -21.35 10.43 2.44
C GLU A 10 -20.12 9.90 1.68
N GLY A 11 -19.83 8.61 1.80
CA GLY A 11 -18.65 7.98 1.19
C GLY A 11 -18.72 7.88 -0.33
N ILE A 12 -19.84 7.38 -0.88
CA ILE A 12 -20.01 7.25 -2.34
C ILE A 12 -20.02 8.61 -3.05
N PRO A 13 -20.74 9.65 -2.56
CA PRO A 13 -20.65 10.97 -3.15
C PRO A 13 -19.24 11.56 -3.12
N LYS A 14 -18.51 11.38 -2.01
CA LYS A 14 -17.10 11.80 -1.89
C LYS A 14 -16.23 11.08 -2.91
N ALA A 15 -16.32 9.76 -3.01
CA ALA A 15 -15.56 8.96 -3.97
C ALA A 15 -15.82 9.44 -5.42
N ARG A 16 -17.08 9.66 -5.80
CA ARG A 16 -17.43 10.20 -7.12
C ARG A 16 -16.85 11.59 -7.37
N LYS A 17 -16.88 12.48 -6.37
CA LYS A 17 -16.30 13.83 -6.48
C LYS A 17 -14.78 13.79 -6.68
N HIS A 18 -14.10 12.85 -6.03
CA HIS A 18 -12.65 12.67 -6.12
C HIS A 18 -12.22 11.71 -7.23
N GLY A 19 -13.16 11.12 -7.99
CA GLY A 19 -12.86 10.16 -9.05
C GLY A 19 -12.40 8.77 -8.56
N TRP A 20 -12.60 8.43 -7.28
CA TRP A 20 -12.23 7.13 -6.74
C TRP A 20 -13.20 6.04 -7.26
N PRO A 21 -12.70 4.84 -7.58
CA PRO A 21 -13.52 3.77 -8.14
C PRO A 21 -14.57 3.33 -7.12
N THR A 22 -15.82 3.21 -7.60
CA THR A 22 -16.93 2.63 -6.82
C THR A 22 -17.13 1.14 -7.13
N LEU A 23 -16.49 0.65 -8.19
CA LEU A 23 -16.40 -0.73 -8.62
C LEU A 23 -14.96 -0.99 -9.07
N ILE A 24 -14.37 -2.09 -8.63
CA ILE A 24 -13.01 -2.52 -8.99
C ILE A 24 -13.13 -3.89 -9.66
N GLN A 25 -12.41 -4.10 -10.77
CA GLN A 25 -12.30 -5.39 -11.44
C GLN A 25 -11.28 -6.26 -10.70
N TRP A 26 -11.73 -6.93 -9.64
CA TRP A 26 -10.86 -7.68 -8.73
C TRP A 26 -10.13 -8.83 -9.40
N GLU A 27 -10.74 -9.43 -10.41
CA GLU A 27 -10.19 -10.54 -11.19
C GLU A 27 -8.96 -10.11 -12.00
N GLU A 28 -8.89 -8.83 -12.40
CA GLU A 28 -7.77 -8.27 -13.16
C GLU A 28 -6.65 -7.74 -12.25
N LEU A 29 -6.94 -7.51 -10.97
CA LEU A 29 -6.00 -6.89 -10.03
C LEU A 29 -4.67 -7.68 -9.91
N PRO A 30 -4.65 -9.03 -9.79
CA PRO A 30 -3.40 -9.78 -9.76
C PRO A 30 -2.52 -9.58 -11.01
N ASP A 31 -3.14 -9.47 -12.18
CA ASP A 31 -2.42 -9.27 -13.45
C ASP A 31 -1.85 -7.86 -13.55
N ARG A 32 -2.56 -6.87 -13.02
CA ARG A 32 -2.04 -5.50 -12.90
C ARG A 32 -0.82 -5.45 -11.98
N VAL A 33 -0.87 -6.12 -10.83
CA VAL A 33 0.28 -6.25 -9.92
C VAL A 33 1.45 -6.97 -10.60
N GLN A 34 1.19 -8.05 -11.35
CA GLN A 34 2.22 -8.78 -12.11
C GLN A 34 2.96 -7.87 -13.10
N LYS A 35 2.25 -6.97 -13.80
CA LYS A 35 2.87 -6.06 -14.77
C LYS A 35 3.90 -5.11 -14.13
N MET A 36 3.80 -4.88 -12.83
CA MET A 36 4.72 -4.02 -12.05
C MET A 36 5.91 -4.79 -11.45
N GLU A 37 6.02 -6.10 -11.70
CA GLU A 37 7.04 -6.97 -11.07
C GLU A 37 8.45 -6.40 -11.24
N LYS A 38 8.79 -5.89 -12.43
CA LYS A 38 10.12 -5.34 -12.71
C LYS A 38 10.42 -4.14 -11.80
N GLU A 39 9.52 -3.17 -11.74
CA GLU A 39 9.69 -1.98 -10.91
C GLU A 39 9.71 -2.29 -9.41
N LEU A 40 8.91 -3.27 -8.98
CA LEU A 40 8.90 -3.73 -7.59
C LEU A 40 10.17 -4.50 -7.24
N ASN A 41 10.70 -5.29 -8.17
CA ASN A 41 11.98 -5.98 -8.01
C ASN A 41 13.15 -4.99 -7.92
N ASP A 42 13.07 -3.87 -8.64
CA ASP A 42 14.04 -2.77 -8.52
C ASP A 42 14.00 -2.15 -7.11
N LEU A 43 12.82 -1.96 -6.50
CA LEU A 43 12.71 -1.50 -5.11
C LEU A 43 13.35 -2.48 -4.10
N VAL A 44 13.18 -3.78 -4.32
CA VAL A 44 13.77 -4.82 -3.47
C VAL A 44 15.30 -4.80 -3.57
N ASN A 45 15.83 -4.82 -4.80
CA ASN A 45 17.25 -5.12 -5.03
C ASN A 45 18.14 -3.89 -5.16
N ASN A 46 17.59 -2.69 -5.45
CA ASN A 46 18.37 -1.48 -5.69
C ASN A 46 18.16 -0.43 -4.58
N PRO A 47 19.13 -0.28 -3.65
CA PRO A 47 19.06 0.71 -2.57
C PRO A 47 18.83 2.16 -3.05
N ARG A 48 19.34 2.52 -4.23
CA ARG A 48 19.17 3.89 -4.75
C ARG A 48 17.72 4.16 -5.11
N ILE A 49 17.04 3.19 -5.70
CA ILE A 49 15.61 3.30 -6.04
C ILE A 49 14.77 3.23 -4.77
N ARG A 50 15.10 2.29 -3.87
CA ARG A 50 14.41 2.14 -2.59
C ARG A 50 14.47 3.39 -1.71
N ASN A 51 15.59 4.11 -1.67
CA ASN A 51 15.70 5.33 -0.88
C ASN A 51 14.85 6.49 -1.43
N LEU A 52 14.27 6.36 -2.62
CA LEU A 52 13.26 7.29 -3.16
C LEU A 52 11.83 6.92 -2.72
N SER A 53 11.61 5.70 -2.22
CA SER A 53 10.31 5.26 -1.73
C SER A 53 9.93 6.00 -0.46
N GLU A 54 8.78 6.66 -0.49
CA GLU A 54 8.24 7.33 0.69
C GLU A 54 7.95 6.35 1.81
N PHE A 55 7.45 5.16 1.48
CA PHE A 55 7.10 4.13 2.47
C PHE A 55 8.32 3.54 3.17
N TRP A 56 9.40 3.29 2.42
CA TRP A 56 10.68 2.89 3.00
C TRP A 56 11.23 3.97 3.95
N ASN A 57 11.17 5.23 3.55
CA ASN A 57 11.65 6.35 4.36
C ASN A 57 10.77 6.56 5.60
N ARG A 58 9.44 6.40 5.49
CA ARG A 58 8.48 6.48 6.60
C ARG A 58 8.80 5.41 7.67
N ILE A 59 9.04 4.16 7.28
CA ILE A 59 9.31 3.08 8.26
C ILE A 59 10.73 3.15 8.84
N THR A 60 11.74 3.42 8.02
CA THR A 60 13.13 3.55 8.51
C THR A 60 13.33 4.77 9.39
N GLY A 61 12.66 5.89 9.09
CA GLY A 61 12.64 7.08 9.94
C GLY A 61 12.02 6.80 11.31
N GLN A 62 10.91 6.06 11.36
CA GLN A 62 10.30 5.63 12.63
C GLN A 62 11.23 4.71 13.44
N ILE A 63 11.94 3.78 12.78
CA ILE A 63 12.90 2.91 13.45
C ILE A 63 14.06 3.73 14.03
N ALA A 64 14.56 4.72 13.29
CA ALA A 64 15.60 5.62 13.76
C ALA A 64 15.12 6.45 14.96
N GLU A 65 13.89 6.95 14.95
CA GLU A 65 13.29 7.73 16.05
C GLU A 65 13.04 6.89 17.31
N LYS A 66 12.50 5.67 17.16
CA LYS A 66 12.15 4.78 18.27
C LYS A 66 13.33 3.91 18.73
N GLY A 67 14.45 3.91 18.00
CA GLY A 67 15.68 3.21 18.31
C GLY A 67 15.68 1.69 18.05
N SER A 68 14.53 1.08 17.76
CA SER A 68 14.48 -0.34 17.38
C SER A 68 13.22 -0.70 16.59
N LEU A 69 13.33 -1.75 15.77
CA LEU A 69 12.21 -2.37 15.04
C LEU A 69 11.10 -2.81 16.00
N SER A 70 11.48 -3.44 17.12
CA SER A 70 10.55 -3.88 18.14
C SER A 70 9.77 -2.71 18.73
N ALA A 71 10.40 -1.57 19.01
CA ALA A 71 9.72 -0.41 19.57
C ALA A 71 8.66 0.18 18.63
N VAL A 72 8.91 0.18 17.31
CA VAL A 72 7.93 0.61 16.30
C VAL A 72 6.70 -0.32 16.30
N PHE A 73 6.92 -1.64 16.33
CA PHE A 73 5.85 -2.62 16.20
C PHE A 73 5.22 -3.11 17.52
N SER A 74 5.73 -2.68 18.69
CA SER A 74 5.23 -3.09 20.00
C SER A 74 3.83 -2.56 20.33
N SER A 75 3.41 -1.46 19.71
CA SER A 75 2.10 -0.90 19.94
C SER A 75 1.06 -1.57 19.02
N LYS A 76 0.40 -2.61 19.54
CA LYS A 76 -0.63 -3.40 18.83
C LYS A 76 -1.69 -2.53 18.10
N ASN A 77 -2.00 -1.34 18.62
CA ASN A 77 -2.94 -0.41 18.01
C ASN A 77 -2.39 0.38 16.81
N GLN A 78 -1.08 0.68 16.76
CA GLN A 78 -0.47 1.33 15.59
C GLN A 78 -0.34 0.32 14.45
N PHE A 79 0.00 -0.93 14.76
CA PHE A 79 0.09 -2.03 13.80
C PHE A 79 -1.22 -2.24 13.02
N ALA A 80 -2.34 -2.39 13.77
CA ALA A 80 -3.65 -2.62 13.17
C ALA A 80 -4.23 -1.42 12.41
N SER A 81 -3.80 -0.19 12.74
CA SER A 81 -4.26 1.03 12.07
C SER A 81 -3.53 1.28 10.77
N PHE A 82 -2.23 0.95 10.72
CA PHE A 82 -1.45 1.07 9.50
C PHE A 82 -1.78 -0.02 8.49
N ASP A 83 -1.85 -1.30 8.87
CA ASP A 83 -2.13 -2.45 7.96
C ASP A 83 -3.34 -2.21 7.04
N ARG A 84 -4.32 -1.44 7.52
CA ARG A 84 -5.59 -1.18 6.83
C ARG A 84 -5.60 0.08 5.95
N ALA A 85 -4.62 0.97 6.13
CA ALA A 85 -4.49 2.21 5.35
C ALA A 85 -3.51 2.05 4.16
N LEU A 86 -2.85 0.90 4.02
CA LEU A 86 -1.78 0.72 3.03
C LEU A 86 -2.26 0.63 1.58
N THR A 87 -3.56 0.57 1.32
CA THR A 87 -4.11 0.36 -0.02
C THR A 87 -5.10 1.44 -0.46
N GLY A 88 -5.36 2.47 0.36
CA GLY A 88 -6.28 3.55 0.01
C GLY A 88 -7.68 3.02 -0.32
N TYR A 89 -8.26 3.49 -1.43
CA TYR A 89 -9.60 3.09 -1.86
C TYR A 89 -9.72 1.61 -2.24
N TYR A 90 -8.63 0.84 -2.33
CA TYR A 90 -8.68 -0.60 -2.56
C TYR A 90 -9.12 -1.39 -1.33
N GLY A 91 -9.05 -0.80 -0.13
CA GLY A 91 -9.54 -1.40 1.12
C GLY A 91 -8.83 -2.70 1.50
N SER A 92 -9.42 -3.43 2.44
CA SER A 92 -8.84 -4.69 2.95
C SER A 92 -8.90 -5.82 1.94
N LEU A 93 -9.95 -5.87 1.10
CA LEU A 93 -10.02 -6.85 0.01
C LEU A 93 -8.86 -6.69 -0.98
N GLY A 94 -8.58 -5.44 -1.40
CA GLY A 94 -7.44 -5.16 -2.26
C GLY A 94 -6.11 -5.44 -1.60
N TYR A 95 -5.98 -5.18 -0.30
CA TYR A 95 -4.80 -5.59 0.48
C TYR A 95 -4.56 -7.09 0.37
N GLY A 96 -5.57 -7.93 0.63
CA GLY A 96 -5.43 -9.39 0.57
C GLY A 96 -4.98 -9.88 -0.81
N ILE A 97 -5.55 -9.34 -1.88
CA ILE A 97 -5.20 -9.70 -3.27
C ILE A 97 -3.77 -9.25 -3.61
N ILE A 98 -3.43 -7.98 -3.34
CA ILE A 98 -2.10 -7.42 -3.61
C ILE A 98 -1.05 -8.19 -2.83
N TYR A 99 -1.25 -8.36 -1.52
CA TYR A 99 -0.31 -9.07 -0.66
C TYR A 99 -0.09 -10.52 -1.08
N SER A 100 -1.18 -11.25 -1.39
CA SER A 100 -1.11 -12.63 -1.90
C SER A 100 -0.30 -12.72 -3.20
N LYS A 101 -0.49 -11.77 -4.12
CA LYS A 101 0.28 -11.74 -5.37
C LYS A 101 1.74 -11.41 -5.14
N LEU A 102 2.04 -10.44 -4.27
CA LEU A 102 3.41 -10.05 -3.93
C LEU A 102 4.17 -11.18 -3.21
N LEU A 103 3.50 -11.98 -2.37
CA LEU A 103 4.09 -13.17 -1.76
C LEU A 103 4.54 -14.21 -2.79
N GLN A 104 3.81 -14.37 -3.89
CA GLN A 104 4.19 -15.28 -4.98
C GLN A 104 5.39 -14.75 -5.76
N LEU A 105 5.45 -13.44 -6.01
CA LEU A 105 6.56 -12.80 -6.71
C LEU A 105 7.83 -12.75 -5.87
N PHE A 106 7.68 -12.52 -4.56
CA PHE A 106 8.80 -12.27 -3.66
C PHE A 106 8.69 -13.10 -2.38
N PRO A 107 8.88 -14.44 -2.44
CA PRO A 107 8.69 -15.32 -1.31
C PRO A 107 9.70 -15.02 -0.18
N PRO A 108 9.28 -14.97 1.10
CA PRO A 108 10.15 -14.61 2.23
C PRO A 108 11.38 -15.50 2.46
N ASN A 109 11.37 -16.71 1.90
CA ASN A 109 12.37 -17.75 2.17
C ASN A 109 13.59 -17.68 1.22
N ASN A 110 13.59 -16.76 0.25
CA ASN A 110 14.75 -16.54 -0.61
C ASN A 110 15.82 -15.75 0.15
N ASN A 111 16.98 -16.36 0.40
CA ASN A 111 18.14 -15.87 1.20
C ASN A 111 18.83 -14.58 0.70
N THR A 112 18.15 -13.76 -0.07
CA THR A 112 18.58 -12.44 -0.52
C THR A 112 17.65 -11.46 0.20
N ASN A 113 18.12 -10.64 1.13
CA ASN A 113 18.54 -9.28 0.79
C ASN A 113 19.18 -8.61 2.01
N ALA A 114 20.51 -8.65 2.13
CA ALA A 114 21.23 -7.80 3.09
C ALA A 114 20.89 -6.30 2.93
N ASN A 115 20.33 -5.94 1.76
CA ASN A 115 19.98 -4.58 1.39
C ASN A 115 18.67 -4.06 2.01
N ILE A 116 17.76 -4.89 2.53
CA ILE A 116 16.47 -4.40 3.11
C ILE A 116 16.49 -4.31 4.64
N SER A 117 17.65 -4.55 5.27
CA SER A 117 17.86 -4.29 6.69
C SER A 117 17.49 -2.84 7.02
N PRO A 118 16.77 -2.57 8.12
CA PRO A 118 16.49 -3.47 9.26
C PRO A 118 15.24 -4.36 9.11
N LEU A 119 14.52 -4.30 7.99
CA LEU A 119 13.32 -5.10 7.78
C LEU A 119 13.67 -6.52 7.34
N ASP A 120 12.85 -7.49 7.75
CA ASP A 120 12.78 -8.77 7.06
C ASP A 120 11.90 -8.67 5.80
N MET A 121 11.88 -9.72 4.98
CA MET A 121 11.16 -9.70 3.72
C MET A 121 9.64 -9.58 3.90
N ASN A 122 9.09 -10.18 4.95
CA ASN A 122 7.66 -10.11 5.23
C ASN A 122 7.23 -8.70 5.65
N MET A 123 8.04 -8.05 6.49
CA MET A 123 7.85 -6.64 6.84
C MET A 123 8.03 -5.75 5.62
N PHE A 124 9.02 -6.00 4.77
CA PHE A 124 9.22 -5.23 3.55
C PHE A 124 8.02 -5.34 2.60
N LEU A 125 7.44 -6.54 2.47
CA LEU A 125 6.23 -6.76 1.70
C LEU A 125 5.07 -5.91 2.21
N ILE A 126 4.75 -6.02 3.49
CA ILE A 126 3.61 -5.33 4.10
C ILE A 126 3.83 -3.82 4.06
N TRP A 127 4.95 -3.33 4.57
CA TRP A 127 5.15 -1.92 4.88
C TRP A 127 5.69 -1.09 3.72
N VAL A 128 6.19 -1.73 2.66
CA VAL A 128 6.77 -1.04 1.51
C VAL A 128 6.12 -1.49 0.21
N LEU A 129 6.16 -2.79 -0.11
CA LEU A 129 5.71 -3.24 -1.44
C LEU A 129 4.20 -3.15 -1.63
N VAL A 130 3.39 -3.48 -0.62
CA VAL A 130 1.93 -3.32 -0.69
C VAL A 130 1.54 -1.86 -0.96
N PRO A 131 1.98 -0.86 -0.16
CA PRO A 131 1.62 0.52 -0.42
C PRO A 131 2.25 1.09 -1.69
N GLU A 132 3.47 0.70 -2.07
CA GLU A 132 4.06 1.06 -3.37
C GLU A 132 3.20 0.55 -4.54
N THR A 133 2.71 -0.68 -4.44
CA THR A 133 1.85 -1.28 -5.46
C THR A 133 0.51 -0.55 -5.53
N ALA A 134 -0.10 -0.26 -4.38
CA ALA A 134 -1.34 0.51 -4.31
C ALA A 134 -1.20 1.91 -4.92
N VAL A 135 -0.11 2.63 -4.63
CA VAL A 135 0.19 3.94 -5.25
C VAL A 135 0.29 3.82 -6.77
N ARG A 136 0.97 2.79 -7.28
CA ARG A 136 1.11 2.58 -8.73
C ARG A 136 -0.22 2.26 -9.40
N LEU A 137 -1.04 1.44 -8.75
CA LEU A 137 -2.41 1.17 -9.20
C LEU A 137 -3.26 2.46 -9.20
N ILE A 138 -3.10 3.31 -8.18
CA ILE A 138 -3.76 4.63 -8.13
C ILE A 138 -3.32 5.53 -9.28
N ILE A 139 -2.03 5.54 -9.61
CA ILE A 139 -1.50 6.30 -10.76
C ILE A 139 -2.14 5.83 -12.06
N GLU A 140 -2.30 4.52 -12.26
CA GLU A 140 -2.97 3.96 -13.43
C GLU A 140 -4.45 4.38 -13.49
N ASP A 141 -5.20 4.17 -12.39
CA ASP A 141 -6.64 4.42 -12.33
C ASP A 141 -6.97 5.91 -12.53
N GLN A 142 -6.16 6.78 -11.93
CA GLN A 142 -6.33 8.24 -11.98
C GLN A 142 -5.59 8.86 -13.18
N GLN A 143 -4.95 8.04 -14.02
CA GLN A 143 -4.19 8.45 -15.20
C GLN A 143 -3.17 9.56 -14.90
N LEU A 144 -2.51 9.47 -13.73
CA LEU A 144 -1.60 10.50 -13.25
C LEU A 144 -0.31 10.49 -14.06
N SER A 145 0.15 11.68 -14.43
CA SER A 145 1.37 11.89 -15.22
C SER A 145 2.19 13.05 -14.66
N GLY A 146 3.44 13.15 -15.12
CA GLY A 146 4.38 14.17 -14.65
C GLY A 146 5.20 13.75 -13.42
N PRO A 147 6.12 14.63 -12.97
CA PRO A 147 7.07 14.33 -11.91
C PRO A 147 6.42 14.11 -10.54
N ASP A 148 5.30 14.79 -10.27
CA ASP A 148 4.64 14.78 -8.96
C ASP A 148 3.61 13.66 -8.79
N ARG A 149 3.42 12.81 -9.82
CA ARG A 149 2.39 11.76 -9.84
C ARG A 149 2.44 10.82 -8.64
N MET A 150 3.64 10.50 -8.16
CA MET A 150 3.83 9.62 -6.99
C MET A 150 3.31 10.30 -5.73
N ALA A 151 3.68 11.55 -5.48
CA ALA A 151 3.24 12.31 -4.31
C ALA A 151 1.72 12.54 -4.32
N ILE A 152 1.14 12.85 -5.48
CA ILE A 152 -0.31 12.97 -5.65
C ILE A 152 -1.01 11.65 -5.31
N ALA A 153 -0.50 10.53 -5.82
CA ALA A 153 -1.07 9.22 -5.56
C ALA A 153 -0.94 8.76 -4.10
N VAL A 154 0.15 9.11 -3.41
CA VAL A 154 0.28 8.89 -1.96
C VAL A 154 -0.78 9.69 -1.18
N ASN A 155 -1.01 10.95 -1.55
CA ASN A 155 -2.08 11.74 -0.92
C ASN A 155 -3.46 11.11 -1.15
N ILE A 156 -3.74 10.63 -2.38
CA ILE A 156 -4.98 9.92 -2.67
C ILE A 156 -5.09 8.64 -1.83
N LEU A 157 -4.00 7.87 -1.68
CA LEU A 157 -3.96 6.67 -0.85
C LEU A 157 -4.34 6.99 0.60
N ASP A 158 -3.71 8.01 1.19
CA ASP A 158 -3.97 8.43 2.57
C ASP A 158 -5.43 8.94 2.73
N GLU A 159 -5.91 9.80 1.82
CA GLU A 159 -7.26 10.38 1.87
C GLU A 159 -8.39 9.36 1.66
N SER A 160 -8.12 8.33 0.86
CA SER A 160 -9.12 7.34 0.44
C SER A 160 -9.16 6.08 1.30
N SER A 161 -8.23 5.93 2.25
CA SER A 161 -8.12 4.74 3.12
C SER A 161 -9.41 4.42 3.87
N GLN A 162 -10.04 5.42 4.51
CA GLN A 162 -11.31 5.20 5.23
C GLN A 162 -12.44 4.79 4.29
N TYR A 163 -12.44 5.31 3.07
CA TYR A 163 -13.41 4.93 2.05
C TYR A 163 -13.20 3.47 1.61
N GLY A 164 -11.98 3.09 1.22
CA GLY A 164 -11.69 1.72 0.78
C GLY A 164 -12.04 0.69 1.84
N MET A 165 -11.67 0.95 3.09
CA MET A 165 -11.99 0.08 4.23
C MET A 165 -13.48 -0.13 4.47
N ALA A 166 -14.30 0.88 4.18
CA ALA A 166 -15.74 0.77 4.32
C ALA A 166 -16.37 0.10 3.08
N MET A 167 -15.83 0.33 1.88
CA MET A 167 -16.44 -0.08 0.61
C MET A 167 -16.14 -1.54 0.29
N PHE A 168 -14.89 -1.92 0.53
CA PHE A 168 -14.33 -3.20 0.12
C PHE A 168 -13.72 -3.92 1.34
N PRO A 169 -14.56 -4.27 2.34
CA PRO A 169 -14.13 -5.14 3.44
C PRO A 169 -13.87 -6.57 2.92
N GLU A 170 -13.03 -7.33 3.63
CA GLU A 170 -12.89 -8.78 3.42
C GLU A 170 -14.14 -9.56 3.84
#